data_AF-A0A7S1T237-F1
#
_entry.id   AF-A0A7S1T237-F1
#
_cell.length_a   1.000
_cell.length_b   1.000
_cell.length_c   1.000
_cell.angle_alpha   90.00
_cell.angle_beta   90.00
_cell.angle_gamma   90.00
#
_symmetry.space_group_name_H-M   'P 1'
#
loop_
_entity.id
_entity.type
_entity.pdbx_description
1 polymer ?
#
loop_
_entity_poly.entity_id
_entity_poly.type
_entity_poly.pdbx_seq_one_letter_code
_entity_poly.pdbx_strand_id
1 'polypeptide(L)'
;FMLSNSPGGVNFESAPFKLTRELLEVMDSNSEGAASELFDYFKVLCIQGFLACRKHSDHILLLVEIMQGAGFPCFKAGPRVIQNLKKRFHPSLTEEQCVEVVLSLISDSLDAWRTRQYDFYQRVLNNIL
;
A
#
# COMPACT_ATOMS: atom_id res chain seq x y z
N PHE A 1 8.09 10.20 1.58
CA PHE A 1 8.01 9.90 3.04
C PHE A 1 8.29 8.41 3.23
N MET A 2 8.76 8.00 4.41
CA MET A 2 9.18 6.61 4.67
C MET A 2 8.92 6.25 6.14
N LEU A 3 8.54 5.00 6.41
CA LEU A 3 8.26 4.45 7.74
C LEU A 3 7.24 5.30 8.52
N SER A 4 7.63 5.99 9.59
CA SER A 4 6.70 6.82 10.38
C SER A 4 6.54 8.25 9.85
N ASN A 5 7.22 8.63 8.76
CA ASN A 5 7.06 9.96 8.20
C ASN A 5 5.78 10.05 7.37
N SER A 6 5.04 11.15 7.56
CA SER A 6 3.95 11.59 6.70
C SER A 6 3.98 13.11 6.56
N PRO A 7 3.51 13.69 5.44
CA PRO A 7 3.46 15.13 5.28
C PRO A 7 2.60 15.75 6.39
N GLY A 8 3.15 16.73 7.11
CA GLY A 8 2.47 17.40 8.23
C GLY A 8 2.22 16.53 9.46
N GLY A 9 2.76 15.30 9.54
CA GLY A 9 2.51 14.36 10.64
C GLY A 9 1.11 13.73 10.62
N VAL A 10 0.35 13.93 9.54
CA VAL A 10 -1.00 13.39 9.35
C VAL A 10 -0.98 12.38 8.21
N ASN A 11 -1.52 11.19 8.44
CA ASN A 11 -1.67 10.17 7.40
C ASN A 11 -2.88 10.52 6.52
N PHE A 12 -2.69 11.44 5.57
CA PHE A 12 -3.73 11.85 4.61
C PHE A 12 -4.10 10.74 3.60
N GLU A 13 -3.27 9.72 3.44
CA GLU A 13 -3.50 8.61 2.51
C GLU A 13 -4.17 7.43 3.24
N SER A 14 -5.45 7.20 2.97
CA SER A 14 -6.19 6.01 3.44
C SER A 14 -5.94 4.79 2.56
N ALA A 15 -5.54 5.00 1.31
CA ALA A 15 -5.23 3.92 0.38
C ALA A 15 -3.97 3.15 0.82
N PRO A 16 -4.00 1.81 0.86
CA PRO A 16 -2.83 1.02 1.25
C PRO A 16 -1.61 1.23 0.34
N PHE A 17 -1.82 1.40 -0.95
CA PHE A 17 -0.79 1.86 -1.90
C PHE A 17 -1.41 2.68 -3.04
N LYS A 18 -0.54 3.33 -3.83
CA LYS A 18 -0.97 4.18 -4.94
C LYS A 18 -1.28 3.32 -6.17
N LEU A 19 -2.56 3.22 -6.50
CA LEU A 19 -3.05 2.64 -7.75
C LEU A 19 -3.97 3.67 -8.42
N THR A 20 -3.54 4.21 -9.56
CA THR A 20 -4.28 5.30 -10.23
C THR A 20 -5.09 4.77 -11.40
N ARG A 21 -6.13 5.52 -11.79
CA ARG A 21 -6.94 5.20 -12.97
C ARG A 21 -6.07 5.10 -14.23
N GLU A 22 -5.10 5.99 -14.38
CA GLU A 22 -4.19 6.00 -15.52
C GLU A 22 -3.35 4.72 -15.59
N LEU A 23 -2.97 4.14 -14.43
CA LEU A 23 -2.30 2.84 -14.39
C LEU A 23 -3.26 1.71 -14.77
N LEU A 24 -4.52 1.78 -14.37
CA LEU A 24 -5.55 0.80 -14.76
C LEU A 24 -5.81 0.84 -16.26
N GLU A 25 -5.96 2.04 -16.83
CA GLU A 25 -6.16 2.26 -18.27
C GLU A 25 -4.99 1.70 -19.09
N VAL A 26 -3.75 1.88 -18.63
CA VAL A 26 -2.55 1.27 -19.26
C VAL A 26 -2.59 -0.27 -19.23
N MET A 27 -3.27 -0.85 -18.25
CA MET A 27 -3.47 -2.30 -18.12
C MET A 27 -4.79 -2.76 -18.75
N ASP A 28 -5.40 -1.98 -19.65
CA ASP A 28 -6.71 -2.28 -20.26
C ASP A 28 -7.84 -2.56 -19.24
N SER A 29 -7.72 -2.01 -18.04
CA SER A 29 -8.73 -2.09 -16.99
C SER A 29 -9.43 -0.73 -16.83
N ASN A 30 -10.66 -0.75 -16.36
CA ASN A 30 -11.41 0.48 -16.11
C ASN A 30 -11.20 0.97 -14.67
N SER A 31 -11.80 2.12 -14.34
CA SER A 31 -11.84 2.69 -12.99
C SER A 31 -12.45 1.78 -11.92
N GLU A 32 -13.12 0.71 -12.32
CA GLU A 32 -13.70 -0.28 -11.43
C GLU A 32 -12.79 -1.49 -11.22
N GLY A 33 -11.62 -1.55 -11.87
CA GLY A 33 -10.74 -2.71 -11.81
C GLY A 33 -11.33 -3.90 -12.56
N ALA A 34 -12.08 -3.66 -13.65
CA ALA A 34 -12.59 -4.71 -14.52
C ALA A 34 -11.46 -5.67 -14.92
N ALA A 35 -11.78 -6.96 -14.91
CA ALA A 35 -10.83 -7.99 -15.23
C ALA A 35 -10.29 -7.79 -16.66
N SER A 36 -8.98 -7.70 -16.76
CA SER A 36 -8.24 -7.70 -18.01
C SER A 36 -7.01 -8.60 -17.80
N GLU A 37 -6.51 -9.22 -18.86
CA GLU A 37 -5.36 -10.12 -18.76
C GLU A 37 -4.14 -9.42 -18.14
N LEU A 38 -3.91 -8.15 -18.49
CA LEU A 38 -2.81 -7.34 -17.98
C LEU A 38 -3.01 -6.96 -16.50
N PHE A 39 -4.22 -6.62 -16.09
CA PHE A 39 -4.49 -6.30 -14.69
C PHE A 39 -4.42 -7.55 -13.79
N ASP A 40 -4.87 -8.70 -14.28
CA ASP A 40 -4.71 -9.96 -13.56
C ASP A 40 -3.24 -10.39 -13.48
N TYR A 41 -2.47 -10.18 -14.55
CA TYR A 41 -1.03 -10.37 -14.51
C TYR A 41 -0.33 -9.43 -13.51
N PHE A 42 -0.76 -8.17 -13.43
CA PHE A 42 -0.29 -7.23 -12.41
C PHE A 42 -0.57 -7.75 -10.98
N LYS A 43 -1.77 -8.27 -10.70
CA LYS A 43 -2.09 -8.87 -9.39
C LYS A 43 -1.15 -10.04 -9.08
N VAL A 44 -0.90 -10.92 -10.05
CA VAL A 44 0.05 -12.04 -9.91
C VAL A 44 1.45 -11.54 -9.58
N LEU A 45 1.94 -10.51 -10.28
CA LEU A 45 3.25 -9.91 -10.01
C LEU A 45 3.32 -9.26 -8.61
N CYS A 46 2.25 -8.60 -8.16
CA CYS A 46 2.17 -8.06 -6.80
C CYS A 46 2.25 -9.16 -5.73
N ILE A 47 1.54 -10.28 -5.93
CA ILE A 47 1.57 -11.43 -5.03
C ILE A 47 2.99 -12.01 -4.98
N GLN A 48 3.59 -12.29 -6.14
CA GLN A 48 4.94 -12.83 -6.24
C GLN A 48 5.97 -11.89 -5.60
N GLY A 49 5.89 -10.59 -5.89
CA GLY A 49 6.76 -9.58 -5.30
C GLY A 49 6.64 -9.49 -3.78
N PHE A 50 5.41 -9.54 -3.25
CA PHE A 50 5.16 -9.57 -1.82
C PHE A 50 5.78 -10.80 -1.16
N LEU A 51 5.53 -11.99 -1.69
CA LEU A 51 6.08 -13.25 -1.17
C LEU A 51 7.62 -13.27 -1.25
N ALA A 52 8.20 -12.77 -2.34
CA ALA A 52 9.64 -12.64 -2.50
C ALA A 52 10.24 -11.71 -1.44
N CYS A 53 9.63 -10.54 -1.19
CA CYS A 53 10.07 -9.63 -0.12
C CYS A 53 9.93 -10.28 1.27
N ARG A 54 8.82 -10.98 1.50
CA ARG A 54 8.53 -11.66 2.77
C ARG A 54 9.58 -12.73 3.11
N LYS A 55 10.05 -13.50 2.12
CA LYS A 55 11.14 -14.48 2.27
C LYS A 55 12.44 -13.86 2.82
N HIS A 56 12.65 -12.57 2.60
CA HIS A 56 13.83 -11.82 3.05
C HIS A 56 13.50 -10.78 4.14
N SER A 57 12.32 -10.87 4.77
CA SER A 57 11.83 -9.87 5.72
C SER A 57 12.76 -9.68 6.92
N ASP A 58 13.36 -10.74 7.47
CA ASP A 58 14.30 -10.64 8.60
C ASP A 58 15.56 -9.82 8.23
N HIS A 59 16.08 -9.98 7.01
CA HIS A 59 17.23 -9.19 6.54
C HIS A 59 16.85 -7.71 6.37
N ILE A 60 15.67 -7.44 5.80
CA ILE A 60 15.17 -6.07 5.64
C ILE A 60 14.97 -5.41 7.01
N LEU A 61 14.37 -6.13 7.96
CA LEU A 61 14.14 -5.65 9.32
C LEU A 61 15.46 -5.31 10.03
N LEU A 62 16.46 -6.20 9.94
CA LEU A 62 17.77 -6.00 10.54
C LEU A 62 18.46 -4.73 10.00
N LEU A 63 18.44 -4.54 8.67
CA LEU A 63 19.03 -3.34 8.06
C LEU A 63 18.35 -2.06 8.56
N VAL A 64 17.02 -2.06 8.64
CA VAL A 64 16.26 -0.90 9.12
C VAL A 64 16.49 -0.66 10.61
N GLU A 65 16.63 -1.72 11.42
CA GLU A 65 16.94 -1.63 12.85
C GLU A 65 18.33 -1.02 13.11
N ILE A 66 19.35 -1.41 12.34
CA ILE A 66 20.70 -0.82 12.43
C ILE A 66 20.65 0.69 12.14
N MET A 67 19.84 1.11 11.15
CA MET A 67 19.72 2.53 10.80
C MET A 67 18.96 3.37 11.83
N GLN A 68 18.25 2.76 12.79
CA GLN A 68 17.47 3.49 13.79
C GLN A 68 18.34 4.42 14.64
N GLY A 69 19.62 4.09 14.85
CA GLY A 69 20.58 4.90 15.61
C GLY A 69 21.08 6.16 14.89
N ALA A 70 20.81 6.32 13.59
CA ALA A 70 21.35 7.42 12.78
C ALA A 70 20.59 8.76 12.95
N GLY A 71 19.51 8.80 13.73
CA GLY A 71 18.77 10.03 14.03
C GLY A 71 17.87 10.54 12.89
N PHE A 72 17.55 9.72 11.88
CA PHE A 72 16.68 10.14 10.79
C PHE A 72 15.23 10.37 11.25
N PRO A 73 14.52 11.38 10.70
CA PRO A 73 13.13 11.68 11.09
C PRO A 73 12.14 10.51 10.93
N CYS A 74 12.39 9.59 9.99
CA CYS A 74 11.55 8.41 9.76
C CYS A 74 11.59 7.36 10.89
N PHE A 75 12.48 7.54 11.87
CA PHE A 75 12.59 6.72 13.07
C PHE A 75 11.98 7.39 14.33
N LYS A 76 11.28 8.52 14.20
CA LYS A 76 10.70 9.26 15.33
C LYS A 76 9.74 8.43 16.20
N ALA A 77 9.09 7.41 15.64
CA ALA A 77 8.23 6.51 16.41
C ALA A 77 9.00 5.40 17.17
N GLY A 78 10.35 5.43 17.14
CA GLY A 78 11.21 4.53 17.89
C GLY A 78 10.95 3.04 17.57
N PRO A 79 10.91 2.15 18.57
CA PRO A 79 10.68 0.72 18.37
C PRO A 79 9.41 0.36 17.60
N ARG A 80 8.39 1.25 17.60
CA ARG A 80 7.15 1.03 16.85
C ARG A 80 7.38 1.00 15.33
N VAL A 81 8.44 1.63 14.85
CA VAL A 81 8.80 1.63 13.41
C VAL A 81 9.10 0.21 12.94
N ILE A 82 9.97 -0.50 13.65
CA ILE A 82 10.33 -1.88 13.33
C ILE A 82 9.14 -2.82 13.53
N GLN A 83 8.38 -2.63 14.61
CA GLN A 83 7.17 -3.44 14.85
C GLN A 83 6.13 -3.28 13.74
N ASN A 84 5.89 -2.04 13.29
CA ASN A 84 4.96 -1.78 12.19
C ASN A 84 5.48 -2.33 10.87
N LEU A 85 6.78 -2.19 10.57
CA LEU A 85 7.38 -2.78 9.38
C LEU A 85 7.26 -4.31 9.40
N LYS A 86 7.53 -4.96 10.53
CA LYS A 86 7.37 -6.41 10.69
C LYS A 86 5.94 -6.86 10.45
N LYS A 87 4.96 -6.12 10.97
CA LYS A 87 3.52 -6.42 10.75
C LYS A 87 3.16 -6.42 9.27
N ARG A 88 3.75 -5.53 8.45
CA ARG A 88 3.48 -5.45 7.00
C ARG A 88 3.95 -6.68 6.22
N PHE A 89 4.83 -7.51 6.78
CA PHE A 89 5.23 -8.78 6.18
C PHE A 89 4.36 -9.97 6.57
N HIS A 90 3.38 -9.77 7.47
CA HIS A 90 2.45 -10.83 7.92
C HIS A 90 3.17 -12.15 8.28
N PRO A 91 4.11 -12.14 9.24
CA PRO A 91 4.96 -13.31 9.52
C PRO A 91 4.19 -14.52 10.07
N SER A 92 3.00 -14.30 10.65
CA SER A 92 2.16 -15.36 11.21
C SER A 92 1.21 -16.02 10.20
N LEU A 93 1.12 -15.50 8.97
CA LEU A 93 0.22 -16.02 7.95
C LEU A 93 0.91 -17.08 7.07
N THR A 94 0.15 -17.97 6.45
CA THR A 94 0.65 -18.85 5.38
C THR A 94 0.84 -18.06 4.08
N GLU A 95 1.48 -18.65 3.08
CA GLU A 95 1.61 -18.01 1.77
C GLU A 95 0.24 -17.81 1.09
N GLU A 96 -0.66 -18.78 1.20
CA GLU A 96 -2.03 -18.70 0.67
C GLU A 96 -2.81 -17.57 1.33
N GLN A 97 -2.69 -17.42 2.66
CA GLN A 97 -3.31 -16.31 3.37
C GLN A 97 -2.72 -14.94 2.96
N CYS A 98 -1.43 -14.90 2.58
CA CYS A 98 -0.81 -13.67 2.08
C CYS A 98 -1.32 -13.28 0.69
N VAL A 99 -1.75 -14.25 -0.14
CA VAL A 99 -2.40 -13.95 -1.43
C VAL A 99 -3.65 -13.10 -1.19
N GLU A 100 -4.51 -13.51 -0.27
CA GLU A 100 -5.72 -12.77 0.08
C GLU A 100 -5.42 -11.37 0.62
N VAL A 101 -4.36 -11.22 1.43
CA VAL A 101 -3.90 -9.90 1.90
C VAL A 101 -3.50 -9.01 0.73
N VAL A 102 -2.71 -9.51 -0.23
CA VAL A 102 -2.29 -8.69 -1.37
C VAL A 102 -3.49 -8.29 -2.23
N LEU A 103 -4.41 -9.22 -2.49
CA LEU A 103 -5.63 -8.94 -3.23
C LEU A 103 -6.52 -7.91 -2.52
N SER A 104 -6.64 -7.98 -1.19
CA SER A 104 -7.40 -6.98 -0.42
C SER A 104 -6.76 -5.61 -0.48
N LEU A 105 -5.42 -5.51 -0.37
CA LEU A 105 -4.70 -4.24 -0.49
C LEU A 105 -4.92 -3.59 -1.87
N ILE A 106 -5.00 -4.40 -2.94
CA ILE A 106 -5.30 -3.93 -4.29
C ILE A 106 -6.74 -3.39 -4.34
N SER A 107 -7.71 -4.17 -3.84
CA SER A 107 -9.13 -3.76 -3.80
C SER A 107 -9.34 -2.47 -3.01
N ASP A 108 -8.80 -2.38 -1.79
CA ASP A 108 -8.93 -1.21 -0.91
C ASP A 108 -8.29 0.04 -1.55
N SER A 109 -7.23 -0.14 -2.34
CA SER A 109 -6.58 0.95 -3.07
C SER A 109 -7.44 1.48 -4.23
N LEU A 110 -8.25 0.61 -4.87
CA LEU A 110 -9.25 1.02 -5.86
C LEU A 110 -10.39 1.80 -5.21
N ASP A 111 -10.92 1.32 -4.09
CA ASP A 111 -12.05 1.94 -3.40
C ASP A 111 -11.69 3.31 -2.82
N ALA A 112 -10.51 3.46 -2.23
CA ALA A 112 -10.03 4.75 -1.73
C ALA A 112 -9.94 5.81 -2.84
N TRP A 113 -9.64 5.38 -4.08
CA TRP A 113 -9.68 6.26 -5.23
C TRP A 113 -11.13 6.59 -5.66
N ARG A 114 -12.03 5.60 -5.73
CA ARG A 114 -13.45 5.82 -6.06
C ARG A 114 -14.09 6.84 -5.14
N THR A 115 -13.88 6.73 -3.82
CA THR A 115 -14.42 7.67 -2.83
C THR A 115 -13.87 9.08 -3.05
N ARG A 116 -12.55 9.23 -3.25
CA ARG A 116 -11.97 10.56 -3.50
C ARG A 116 -12.48 11.21 -4.77
N GLN A 117 -12.70 10.42 -5.84
CA GLN A 117 -13.25 10.94 -7.08
C GLN A 117 -14.72 11.34 -6.92
N TYR A 118 -15.50 10.51 -6.22
CA TYR A 118 -16.90 10.83 -5.88
C TYR A 118 -16.99 12.12 -5.06
N ASP A 119 -16.16 12.28 -4.03
CA ASP A 119 -16.08 13.49 -3.22
C ASP A 119 -15.68 14.72 -4.05
N PHE A 120 -14.71 14.56 -4.97
CA PHE A 120 -14.31 15.64 -5.88
C PHE A 120 -15.46 16.06 -6.80
N TYR A 121 -16.15 15.11 -7.43
CA TYR A 121 -17.33 15.40 -8.26
C TYR A 121 -18.44 16.07 -7.45
N GLN A 122 -18.74 15.58 -6.24
CA GLN A 122 -19.73 16.20 -5.36
C GLN A 122 -19.37 17.63 -4.98
N ARG A 123 -18.09 17.91 -4.69
CA ARG A 123 -17.62 19.26 -4.38
C ARG A 123 -17.77 20.22 -5.54
N VAL A 124 -17.44 19.78 -6.75
CA VAL A 124 -17.51 20.61 -7.96
C VAL A 124 -18.94 20.85 -8.42
N LEU A 125 -19.84 19.86 -8.25
CA LEU A 125 -21.20 19.93 -8.79
C LEU A 125 -22.24 20.42 -7.78
N ASN A 126 -22.11 20.12 -6.49
CA ASN A 126 -23.16 20.36 -5.51
C ASN A 126 -22.88 21.50 -4.51
N ASN A 127 -21.71 22.17 -4.53
CA ASN A 127 -21.37 23.25 -3.60
C ASN A 127 -21.56 22.88 -2.09
N ILE A 128 -21.40 21.61 -1.71
CA ILE A 128 -21.62 21.17 -0.32
C ILE A 128 -20.30 21.18 0.44
N LEU A 129 -20.28 21.91 1.56
CA LEU A 129 -19.26 21.86 2.62
C LEU A 129 -19.72 20.90 3.71
#